data_AF-A0A0R2L6M0-F1
#
_entry.id   AF-A0A0R2L6M0-F1
#
_cell.length_a   1.000
_cell.length_b   1.000
_cell.length_c   1.000
_cell.angle_alpha   90.00
_cell.angle_beta   90.00
_cell.angle_gamma   90.00
#
_symmetry.space_group_name_H-M   'P 1'
#
loop_
_entity.id
_entity.type
_entity.pdbx_description
1 polymer ?
#
loop_
_entity_poly.entity_id
_entity_poly.type
_entity_poly.pdbx_seq_one_letter_code
_entity_poly.pdbx_strand_id
1 'polypeptide(L)' 'MTKKFLTEHNIDFSEKNINDTPEYIDYLKGKGFRSVPVLENNAQPIVNGFRPDLLKKLIAQ' A
#
# COMPACT_ATOMS: atom_id res chain seq x y z
N MET A 1 -4.46 -5.75 -9.15
CA MET A 1 -5.29 -4.53 -9.30
C MET A 1 -4.53 -3.28 -8.87
N THR A 2 -4.16 -3.14 -7.59
CA THR A 2 -3.39 -1.98 -7.08
C THR A 2 -2.02 -1.79 -7.73
N LYS A 3 -1.21 -2.86 -7.80
CA LYS A 3 0.10 -2.85 -8.47
C LYS A 3 0.02 -2.38 -9.92
N LYS A 4 -0.95 -2.93 -10.67
CA LYS A 4 -1.16 -2.63 -12.08
C LYS A 4 -1.50 -1.14 -12.30
N PHE A 5 -2.32 -0.57 -11.41
CA PHE A 5 -2.65 0.86 -11.42
C PHE A 5 -1.41 1.73 -11.20
N LEU A 6 -0.59 1.43 -10.20
CA LEU A 6 0.64 2.19 -9.94
C LEU A 6 1.62 2.13 -11.11
N THR A 7 1.79 0.94 -11.70
CA THR A 7 2.64 0.74 -12.89
C THR A 7 2.09 1.47 -14.12
N GLU A 8 0.78 1.42 -14.38
CA GLU A 8 0.13 2.13 -15.50
C GLU A 8 0.29 3.65 -15.38
N HIS A 9 0.29 4.16 -14.15
CA HIS A 9 0.47 5.57 -13.86
C HIS A 9 1.93 6.01 -13.66
N ASN A 10 2.92 5.14 -13.92
CA ASN A 10 4.36 5.39 -13.69
C ASN A 10 4.66 5.97 -12.28
N ILE A 11 3.92 5.52 -11.27
CA ILE A 11 4.18 5.89 -9.89
C ILE A 11 5.28 4.96 -9.37
N ASP A 12 6.36 5.52 -8.82
CA ASP A 12 7.37 4.74 -8.10
C ASP A 12 6.77 4.15 -6.82
N PHE A 13 6.80 2.83 -6.70
CA PHE A 13 6.38 2.13 -5.48
C PHE A 13 7.31 0.97 -5.17
N SER A 14 7.51 0.71 -3.88
CA SER A 14 8.19 -0.49 -3.41
C SER A 14 7.16 -1.51 -2.95
N GLU A 15 7.11 -2.65 -3.64
CA GLU A 15 6.28 -3.77 -3.21
C GLU A 15 6.96 -4.51 -2.05
N LYS A 16 6.25 -4.60 -0.92
CA LYS A 16 6.67 -5.38 0.24
C LYS A 16 5.65 -6.49 0.47
N ASN A 17 6.00 -7.70 0.07
CA ASN A 17 5.13 -8.85 0.26
C ASN A 17 5.31 -9.42 1.66
N ILE A 18 4.22 -9.43 2.43
CA ILE A 18 4.19 -9.97 3.78
C ILE A 18 4.33 -11.51 3.81
N ASN A 19 4.10 -12.19 2.68
CA ASN A 19 4.34 -13.64 2.58
C ASN A 19 5.84 -13.95 2.49
N ASP A 20 6.60 -13.11 1.79
CA ASP A 20 8.06 -13.27 1.66
C ASP A 20 8.80 -12.69 2.87
N THR A 21 8.26 -11.61 3.46
CA THR A 21 8.85 -10.91 4.61
C THR A 21 7.84 -10.79 5.75
N PRO A 22 7.76 -11.79 6.65
CA PRO A 22 6.81 -11.79 7.75
C PRO A 22 7.07 -10.66 8.78
N GLU A 23 8.26 -10.06 8.82
CA GLU A 23 8.57 -8.90 9.67
C GLU A 23 7.62 -7.71 9.42
N TYR A 24 7.12 -7.56 8.19
CA TYR A 24 6.14 -6.52 7.88
C TYR A 24 4.77 -6.78 8.52
N ILE A 25 4.46 -8.02 8.92
CA ILE A 25 3.22 -8.34 9.64
C ILE A 25 3.23 -7.66 11.00
N ASP A 26 4.34 -7.74 11.75
CA ASP A 26 4.50 -7.08 13.04
C ASP A 26 4.49 -5.56 12.90
N TYR A 27 5.13 -5.02 11.85
CA TYR A 27 5.04 -3.61 11.51
C TYR A 27 3.59 -3.15 11.27
N LEU A 28 2.83 -3.88 10.45
CA LEU A 28 1.42 -3.57 10.18
C LEU A 28 0.55 -3.67 11.43
N LYS A 29 0.74 -4.73 12.23
CA LYS A 29 0.05 -4.90 13.52
C LYS A 29 0.36 -3.78 14.49
N GLY A 30 1.61 -3.35 14.61
CA GLY A 30 2.04 -2.23 15.45
C GLY A 30 1.38 -0.91 15.05
N LYS A 31 1.10 -0.72 13.75
CA LYS A 31 0.32 0.42 13.25
C LYS A 31 -1.21 0.25 13.33
N GLY A 32 -1.69 -0.90 13.81
CA GLY A 32 -3.13 -1.19 13.92
C GLY A 32 -3.80 -1.67 12.63
N PHE A 33 -3.02 -1.97 11.59
CA PHE A 33 -3.55 -2.53 10.35
C PHE A 33 -3.77 -4.04 10.49
N ARG A 34 -4.98 -4.48 10.13
CA ARG A 34 -5.39 -5.88 10.15
C ARG A 34 -5.72 -6.44 8.78
N SER A 35 -5.56 -5.62 7.73
CA SER A 35 -5.96 -5.96 6.37
C SER A 35 -4.93 -5.48 5.37
N VAL A 36 -4.70 -6.28 4.34
CA VAL A 36 -3.86 -5.94 3.19
C VAL A 36 -4.75 -5.80 1.94
N PRO A 37 -4.32 -5.07 0.90
CA PRO A 37 -3.06 -4.32 0.76
C PRO A 37 -3.02 -3.02 1.59
N VAL A 38 -1.83 -2.65 2.08
CA VAL A 38 -1.58 -1.36 2.73
C VAL A 38 -0.62 -0.55 1.87
N LEU A 39 -0.97 0.71 1.59
CA LEU A 39 -0.05 1.65 0.94
C LEU A 39 0.34 2.72 1.94
N GLU A 40 1.64 3.00 1.99
CA GLU A 40 2.21 4.10 2.74
C GLU A 40 2.91 5.06 1.79
N ASN A 41 2.70 6.35 2.01
CA ASN A 41 3.44 7.43 1.33
C ASN A 41 4.14 8.26 2.40
N ASN A 42 5.47 8.38 2.33
CA ASN A 42 6.27 9.14 3.30
C ASN A 42 5.93 8.81 4.76
N ALA A 43 5.83 7.52 5.10
CA ALA A 43 5.48 6.97 6.42
C ALA A 43 4.04 7.22 6.90
N GLN A 44 3.18 7.82 6.09
CA GLN A 44 1.75 7.98 6.35
C GLN A 44 0.95 6.90 5.60
N PRO A 45 0.15 6.08 6.29
CA PRO A 45 -0.68 5.08 5.66
C PRO A 45 -1.82 5.77 4.91
N ILE A 46 -1.85 5.63 3.60
CA ILE A 46 -2.88 6.20 2.73
C ILE A 46 -4.01 5.21 2.52
N VAL A 47 -3.70 3.92 2.45
CA VAL A 47 -4.68 2.88 2.12
C VAL A 47 -4.61 1.74 3.12
N ASN A 48 -5.76 1.34 3.65
CA ASN A 48 -5.94 0.10 4.41
C ASN A 48 -6.96 -0.77 3.67
N GLY A 49 -6.49 -1.84 3.03
CA GLY A 49 -7.29 -2.74 2.19
C GLY A 49 -7.38 -2.30 0.72
N PHE A 50 -8.22 -2.99 -0.06
CA PHE A 50 -8.39 -2.66 -1.48
C PHE A 50 -9.31 -1.45 -1.66
N ARG A 51 -8.73 -0.25 -1.88
CA ARG A 51 -9.49 1.00 -2.08
C ARG A 51 -9.06 1.71 -3.37
N PRO A 52 -9.79 1.52 -4.49
CA PRO A 52 -9.48 2.17 -5.76
C PRO A 52 -9.63 3.70 -5.70
N ASP A 53 -10.51 4.22 -4.84
CA ASP A 53 -10.71 5.67 -4.67
C ASP A 53 -9.46 6.38 -4.15
N LEU A 54 -8.71 5.72 -3.26
CA LEU A 54 -7.49 6.27 -2.68
C LEU A 54 -6.30 6.13 -3.63
N LEU A 55 -6.28 5.08 -4.44
CA LEU A 55 -5.33 4.96 -5.56
C LEU A 55 -5.49 6.11 -6.55
N LYS A 56 -6.74 6.48 -6.87
CA LYS A 56 -7.02 7.65 -7.70
C LYS A 56 -6.54 8.97 -7.07
N LYS A 57 -6.48 9.09 -5.75
CA LYS A 57 -5.91 10.27 -5.10
C LYS A 57 -4.39 10.39 -5.27
N LEU A 58 -3.67 9.27 -5.44
CA LEU A 58 -2.22 9.27 -5.67
C LEU A 58 -1.83 9.81 -7.05
N ILE A 59 -2.72 9.69 -8.05
CA ILE A 59 -2.50 10.21 -9.41
C ILE A 59 -3.04 11.63 -9.62
N ALA A 60 -3.89 12.10 -8.71
CA ALA A 60 -4.58 13.38 -8.85
C ALA A 60 -3.79 14.56 -8.25
N GLN A 61 -2.49 14.36 -8.00
CA GLN A 61 -1.59 15.35 -7.41
C GLN A 61 -0.62 15.91 -8.45
#